data_AF-A0A7C3D4Z1-F1
#
_entry.id   AF-A0A7C3D4Z1-F1
#
_cell.length_a   1.000
_cell.length_b   1.000
_cell.length_c   1.000
_cell.angle_alpha   90.00
_cell.angle_beta   90.00
_cell.angle_gamma   90.00
#
_symmetry.space_group_name_H-M   'P 1'
#
loop_
_entity.id
_entity.type
_entity.pdbx_description
1 polymer ?
#
loop_
_entity_poly.entity_id
_entity_poly.type
_entity_poly.pdbx_seq_one_letter_code
_entity_poly.pdbx_strand_id
1 'polypeptide(L)'
;RKRLLGIDHDDRLLEKIETLVEGGIEIHAQIVLIPGYNDEAVLGQTLDTLWQYAPAVASVAVVPVGLTKHRAGLPPLRAVDGSVAERAVVQLEERAGTCRRELGKHWIYLADEFYLKAGREVPPAERYDDFPQIENGVGMMRAFLDAFQAEREQYPENLGRTVRVVLLTGRLAAPQLRKFVVPYLRAIRGLDVSVVPVRNEFFGESVTVSGLLVGRDLASALDQVRGRPDWVLLPANTLNPDGVFLDDLRPEDLERRFGVRVLPLDDSFLPFFEKIEEE
;
A
#
# COMPACT_ATOMS: atom_id res chain seq x y z
N ARG A 1 -7.30 19.21 15.56
CA ARG A 1 -5.88 19.50 15.21
C ARG A 1 -5.03 19.78 16.45
N LYS A 2 -5.29 20.86 17.22
CA LYS A 2 -4.58 21.20 18.48
C LYS A 2 -4.25 20.00 19.38
N ARG A 3 -5.27 19.21 19.74
CA ARG A 3 -5.13 17.99 20.56
C ARG A 3 -4.28 16.88 19.93
N LEU A 4 -4.40 16.66 18.62
CA LEU A 4 -3.73 15.54 17.93
C LEU A 4 -2.29 15.87 17.55
N LEU A 5 -2.04 17.12 17.18
CA LEU A 5 -0.75 17.60 16.69
C LEU A 5 0.07 18.34 17.78
N GLY A 6 -0.46 18.44 19.00
CA GLY A 6 0.20 19.15 20.10
C GLY A 6 0.36 20.66 19.86
N ILE A 7 -0.48 21.25 19.00
CA ILE A 7 -0.42 22.67 18.64
C ILE A 7 -1.27 23.45 19.64
N ASP A 8 -0.66 24.42 20.33
CA ASP A 8 -1.32 25.30 21.31
C ASP A 8 -1.92 26.58 20.69
N HIS A 9 -1.45 26.97 19.50
CA HIS A 9 -1.91 28.12 18.73
C HIS A 9 -2.77 27.71 17.51
N ASP A 10 -3.30 28.70 16.79
CA ASP A 10 -3.94 28.47 15.49
C ASP A 10 -2.86 28.27 14.43
N ASP A 11 -2.89 27.13 13.72
CA ASP A 11 -1.91 26.81 12.69
C ASP A 11 -2.19 27.52 11.36
N ARG A 12 -3.30 28.29 11.27
CA ARG A 12 -3.72 29.09 10.11
C ARG A 12 -3.72 28.28 8.82
N LEU A 13 -4.12 27.00 8.91
CA LEU A 13 -4.04 26.06 7.79
C LEU A 13 -4.79 26.56 6.55
N LEU A 14 -6.02 27.05 6.73
CA LEU A 14 -6.84 27.50 5.60
C LEU A 14 -6.24 28.72 4.90
N GLU A 15 -5.68 29.65 5.66
CA GLU A 15 -4.99 30.82 5.08
C GLU A 15 -3.73 30.43 4.31
N LYS A 16 -3.01 29.40 4.77
CA LYS A 16 -1.87 28.85 4.04
C LYS A 16 -2.33 28.20 2.73
N ILE A 17 -3.42 27.45 2.75
CA ILE A 17 -4.02 26.88 1.53
C ILE A 17 -4.40 28.01 0.58
N GLU A 18 -5.10 29.04 1.06
CA GLU A 18 -5.50 30.21 0.26
C GLU A 18 -4.28 30.91 -0.36
N THR A 19 -3.24 31.17 0.43
CA THR A 19 -1.99 31.79 -0.08
C THR A 19 -1.35 30.96 -1.19
N LEU A 20 -1.31 29.63 -1.04
CA LEU A 20 -0.75 28.74 -2.07
C LEU A 20 -1.60 28.75 -3.35
N VAL A 21 -2.93 28.71 -3.19
CA VAL A 21 -3.88 28.74 -4.30
C VAL A 21 -3.82 30.08 -5.05
N GLU A 22 -3.79 31.21 -4.35
CA GLU A 22 -3.62 32.54 -4.95
C GLU A 22 -2.28 32.68 -5.68
N GLY A 23 -1.24 31.98 -5.20
CA GLY A 23 0.05 31.85 -5.85
C GLY A 23 0.07 30.93 -7.08
N GLY A 24 -1.04 30.30 -7.44
CA GLY A 24 -1.15 29.37 -8.56
C GLY A 24 -0.52 28.00 -8.30
N ILE A 25 -0.33 27.62 -7.03
CA ILE A 25 0.23 26.32 -6.65
C ILE A 25 -0.88 25.27 -6.59
N GLU A 26 -0.70 24.18 -7.33
CA GLU A 26 -1.57 23.01 -7.26
C GLU A 26 -1.30 22.20 -5.98
N ILE A 27 -2.35 21.78 -5.30
CA ILE A 27 -2.29 21.10 -4.00
C ILE A 27 -2.87 19.70 -4.10
N HIS A 28 -2.08 18.69 -3.72
CA HIS A 28 -2.54 17.34 -3.43
C HIS A 28 -2.64 17.15 -1.92
N ALA A 29 -3.85 17.05 -1.40
CA ALA A 29 -4.10 16.95 0.03
C ALA A 29 -4.16 15.48 0.50
N GLN A 30 -3.78 15.23 1.74
CA GLN A 30 -3.97 13.94 2.41
C GLN A 30 -4.71 14.15 3.74
N ILE A 31 -5.69 13.29 3.99
CA ILE A 31 -6.41 13.18 5.25
C ILE A 31 -6.06 11.83 5.90
N VAL A 32 -5.44 11.88 7.08
CA VAL A 32 -5.31 10.71 7.95
C VAL A 32 -6.59 10.55 8.76
N LEU A 33 -7.35 9.50 8.48
CA LEU A 33 -8.62 9.21 9.14
C LEU A 33 -8.39 8.46 10.47
N ILE A 34 -8.91 9.06 11.54
CA ILE A 34 -8.77 8.63 12.93
C ILE A 34 -10.19 8.42 13.50
N PRO A 35 -10.58 7.16 13.79
CA PRO A 35 -11.90 6.84 14.30
C PRO A 35 -12.28 7.57 15.59
N GLY A 36 -13.43 8.24 15.59
CA GLY A 36 -13.95 9.06 16.69
C GLY A 36 -13.32 10.45 16.83
N TYR A 37 -12.49 10.88 15.88
CA TYR A 37 -11.87 12.22 15.87
C TYR A 37 -12.22 13.01 14.62
N ASN A 38 -12.07 12.41 13.44
CA ASN A 38 -12.31 13.07 12.15
C ASN A 38 -12.97 12.16 11.10
N ASP A 39 -13.69 11.13 11.53
CA ASP A 39 -14.51 10.27 10.69
C ASP A 39 -15.92 10.83 10.48
N GLU A 40 -16.67 10.20 9.57
CA GLU A 40 -18.10 10.44 9.32
C GLU A 40 -18.42 11.92 9.04
N ALA A 41 -19.17 12.59 9.91
CA ALA A 41 -19.60 13.97 9.68
C ALA A 41 -18.43 14.96 9.60
N VAL A 42 -17.39 14.76 10.41
CA VAL A 42 -16.20 15.65 10.42
C VAL A 42 -15.36 15.46 9.16
N LEU A 43 -15.30 14.22 8.64
CA LEU A 43 -14.68 13.94 7.35
C LEU A 43 -15.42 14.68 6.22
N GLY A 44 -16.75 14.63 6.21
CA GLY A 44 -17.58 15.35 5.26
C GLY A 44 -17.32 16.86 5.28
N GLN A 45 -17.33 17.48 6.46
CA GLN A 45 -17.01 18.91 6.63
C GLN A 45 -15.62 19.27 6.12
N THR A 46 -14.62 18.40 6.37
CA THR A 46 -13.25 18.61 5.89
C THR A 46 -13.20 18.59 4.36
N LEU A 47 -13.91 17.64 3.72
CA LEU A 47 -13.98 17.53 2.27
C LEU A 47 -14.75 18.71 1.65
N ASP A 48 -15.85 19.15 2.25
CA ASP A 48 -16.59 20.34 1.82
C ASP A 48 -15.74 21.61 1.91
N THR A 49 -14.87 21.70 2.93
CA THR A 49 -13.94 22.83 3.07
C THR A 49 -12.87 22.79 1.99
N LEU A 50 -12.24 21.64 1.75
CA LEU A 50 -11.22 21.49 0.70
C LEU A 50 -11.81 21.70 -0.71
N TRP A 51 -13.06 21.31 -0.91
CA TRP A 51 -13.78 21.48 -2.18
C TRP A 51 -13.90 22.95 -2.60
N GLN A 52 -13.97 23.88 -1.66
CA GLN A 52 -14.04 25.32 -1.96
C GLN A 52 -12.80 25.83 -2.71
N TYR A 53 -11.69 25.10 -2.63
CA TYR A 53 -10.44 25.41 -3.32
C TYR A 53 -10.24 24.57 -4.59
N ALA A 54 -11.23 23.78 -5.02
CA ALA A 54 -11.16 23.10 -6.31
C ALA A 54 -11.25 24.13 -7.47
N PRO A 55 -10.49 23.96 -8.58
CA PRO A 55 -9.64 22.82 -8.88
C PRO A 55 -8.19 22.91 -8.36
N ALA A 56 -7.80 24.01 -7.69
CA ALA A 56 -6.43 24.21 -7.22
C ALA A 56 -6.01 23.19 -6.15
N VAL A 57 -6.93 22.77 -5.28
CA VAL A 57 -6.80 21.46 -4.61
C VAL A 57 -7.18 20.39 -5.64
N ALA A 58 -6.17 19.76 -6.23
CA ALA A 58 -6.33 18.88 -7.38
C ALA A 58 -6.76 17.46 -7.02
N SER A 59 -6.36 16.95 -5.85
CA SER A 59 -6.79 15.65 -5.35
C SER A 59 -6.72 15.57 -3.82
N VAL A 60 -7.51 14.66 -3.24
CA VAL A 60 -7.54 14.36 -1.82
C VAL A 60 -7.42 12.86 -1.59
N ALA A 61 -6.31 12.42 -0.99
CA ALA A 61 -6.16 11.07 -0.48
C ALA A 61 -6.75 10.94 0.94
N VAL A 62 -7.46 9.85 1.20
CA VAL A 62 -7.89 9.47 2.55
C VAL A 62 -7.21 8.16 2.94
N VAL A 63 -6.37 8.22 3.97
CA VAL A 63 -5.55 7.11 4.44
C VAL A 63 -5.90 6.79 5.89
N PRO A 64 -5.87 5.52 6.33
CA PRO A 64 -6.15 5.17 7.72
C PRO A 64 -4.99 5.60 8.62
N VAL A 65 -5.28 5.90 9.88
CA VAL A 65 -4.22 6.14 10.87
C VAL A 65 -3.36 4.88 11.06
N GLY A 66 -2.07 5.00 10.77
CA GLY A 66 -1.06 4.00 11.08
C GLY A 66 -0.68 4.04 12.57
N LEU A 67 -0.89 2.93 13.28
CA LEU A 67 -0.52 2.82 14.69
C LEU A 67 0.61 1.80 14.83
N THR A 68 1.81 2.30 15.17
CA THR A 68 2.93 1.46 15.59
C THR A 68 2.84 1.16 17.09
N LYS A 69 3.64 0.20 17.58
CA LYS A 69 3.78 -0.11 19.01
C LYS A 69 4.53 0.97 19.80
N HIS A 70 5.21 1.89 19.10
CA HIS A 70 6.03 2.95 19.68
C HIS A 70 5.19 4.21 19.96
N ARG A 71 4.30 4.14 20.95
CA ARG A 71 3.32 5.21 21.26
C ARG A 71 3.27 5.62 22.74
N ALA A 72 4.32 5.33 23.50
CA ALA A 72 4.39 5.70 24.92
C ALA A 72 4.23 7.22 25.08
N GLY A 73 3.29 7.65 25.94
CA GLY A 73 3.02 9.07 26.21
C GLY A 73 2.16 9.80 25.17
N LEU A 74 1.67 9.12 24.12
CA LEU A 74 0.80 9.71 23.10
C LEU A 74 -0.69 9.48 23.39
N PRO A 75 -1.60 10.33 22.86
CA PRO A 75 -3.04 10.12 22.99
C PRO A 75 -3.49 8.72 22.53
N PRO A 76 -4.46 8.10 23.22
CA PRO A 76 -5.02 6.83 22.79
C PRO A 76 -5.82 7.03 21.51
N LEU A 77 -5.40 6.34 20.46
CA LEU A 77 -6.07 6.32 19.16
C LEU A 77 -6.54 4.89 18.87
N ARG A 78 -7.66 4.77 18.17
CA ARG A 78 -8.15 3.49 17.66
C ARG A 78 -7.71 3.33 16.21
N ALA A 79 -7.34 2.12 15.82
CA ALA A 79 -7.08 1.81 14.43
C ALA A 79 -8.40 1.76 13.64
N VAL A 80 -8.33 2.00 12.34
CA VAL A 80 -9.45 1.72 11.43
C VAL A 80 -9.65 0.20 11.35
N ASP A 81 -10.78 -0.27 11.85
CA ASP A 81 -11.26 -1.65 11.71
C ASP A 81 -12.13 -1.83 10.47
N GLY A 82 -12.57 -3.06 10.18
CA GLY A 82 -13.39 -3.35 9.00
C GLY A 82 -14.73 -2.62 8.98
N SER A 83 -15.35 -2.36 10.14
CA SER A 83 -16.63 -1.65 10.20
C SER A 83 -16.47 -0.16 9.89
N VAL A 84 -15.40 0.45 10.41
CA VAL A 84 -15.05 1.84 10.12
C VAL A 84 -14.65 1.96 8.65
N ALA A 85 -13.86 1.00 8.16
CA ALA A 85 -13.42 1.01 6.77
C ALA A 85 -14.61 0.93 5.81
N GLU A 86 -15.58 0.05 6.07
CA GLU A 86 -16.80 -0.08 5.29
C GLU A 86 -17.60 1.22 5.24
N ARG A 87 -17.82 1.88 6.39
CA ARG A 87 -18.53 3.18 6.43
C ARG A 87 -17.79 4.26 5.64
N ALA A 88 -16.46 4.32 5.76
CA ALA A 88 -15.65 5.26 5.00
C ALA A 88 -15.70 5.00 3.48
N VAL A 89 -15.64 3.73 3.07
CA VAL A 89 -15.78 3.34 1.65
C VAL A 89 -17.12 3.80 1.10
N VAL A 90 -18.23 3.48 1.77
CA VAL A 90 -19.57 3.89 1.31
C VAL A 90 -19.68 5.41 1.20
N GLN A 91 -19.30 6.13 2.26
CA GLN A 91 -19.39 7.59 2.29
C GLN A 91 -18.57 8.26 1.18
N LEU A 92 -17.34 7.81 0.96
CA LEU A 92 -16.43 8.48 0.02
C LEU A 92 -16.63 8.06 -1.43
N GLU A 93 -17.11 6.83 -1.69
CA GLU A 93 -17.49 6.43 -3.05
C GLU A 93 -18.70 7.21 -3.57
N GLU A 94 -19.70 7.46 -2.70
CA GLU A 94 -20.82 8.34 -3.04
C GLU A 94 -20.34 9.76 -3.39
N ARG A 95 -19.43 10.31 -2.56
CA ARG A 95 -18.89 11.66 -2.79
C ARG A 95 -18.02 11.73 -4.04
N ALA A 96 -17.17 10.75 -4.28
CA ALA A 96 -16.32 10.67 -5.47
C ALA A 96 -17.15 10.63 -6.76
N GLY A 97 -18.29 9.92 -6.75
CA GLY A 97 -19.23 9.92 -7.87
C GLY A 97 -19.82 11.31 -8.16
N THR A 98 -20.10 12.10 -7.12
CA THR A 98 -20.52 13.50 -7.28
C THR A 98 -19.39 14.37 -7.84
N CYS A 99 -18.18 14.26 -7.29
CA CYS A 99 -17.02 15.00 -7.77
C CYS A 99 -16.73 14.71 -9.25
N ARG A 100 -16.87 13.45 -9.70
CA ARG A 100 -16.69 13.09 -11.11
C ARG A 100 -17.70 13.72 -12.05
N ARG A 101 -18.96 13.87 -11.63
CA ARG A 101 -19.98 14.55 -12.44
C ARG A 101 -19.70 16.05 -12.56
N GLU A 102 -19.13 16.67 -11.54
CA GLU A 102 -18.90 18.12 -11.49
C GLU A 102 -17.55 18.55 -12.07
N LEU A 103 -16.48 17.77 -11.85
CA LEU A 103 -15.11 18.10 -12.27
C LEU A 103 -14.56 17.19 -13.37
N GLY A 104 -15.29 16.15 -13.78
CA GLY A 104 -14.80 15.15 -14.73
C GLY A 104 -13.80 14.14 -14.14
N LYS A 105 -13.42 14.29 -12.87
CA LYS A 105 -12.50 13.41 -12.13
C LYS A 105 -13.03 13.11 -10.73
N HIS A 106 -12.63 11.97 -10.15
CA HIS A 106 -13.17 11.54 -8.86
C HIS A 106 -12.73 12.43 -7.70
N TRP A 107 -11.58 13.09 -7.79
CA TRP A 107 -11.01 14.06 -6.84
C TRP A 107 -10.67 13.50 -5.43
N ILE A 108 -11.46 12.55 -4.92
CA ILE A 108 -11.28 11.87 -3.62
C ILE A 108 -10.88 10.43 -3.88
N TYR A 109 -9.83 9.99 -3.20
CA TYR A 109 -9.30 8.66 -3.35
C TYR A 109 -8.99 8.03 -1.99
N LEU A 110 -9.52 6.83 -1.77
CA LEU A 110 -9.23 6.02 -0.58
C LEU A 110 -7.96 5.20 -0.81
N ALA A 111 -7.13 5.08 0.23
CA ALA A 111 -6.07 4.09 0.23
C ALA A 111 -6.65 2.67 0.11
N ASP A 112 -5.93 1.78 -0.57
CA ASP A 112 -6.33 0.40 -0.82
C ASP A 112 -6.66 -0.35 0.48
N GLU A 113 -6.00 0.03 1.58
CA GLU A 113 -6.23 -0.52 2.91
C GLU A 113 -7.69 -0.42 3.38
N PHE A 114 -8.43 0.61 2.97
CA PHE A 114 -9.85 0.71 3.30
C PHE A 114 -10.68 -0.40 2.65
N TYR A 115 -10.52 -0.62 1.34
CA TYR A 115 -11.23 -1.68 0.62
C TYR A 115 -10.87 -3.05 1.18
N LEU A 116 -9.57 -3.30 1.38
CA LEU A 116 -9.06 -4.57 1.86
C LEU A 116 -9.53 -4.88 3.30
N LYS A 117 -9.58 -3.89 4.19
CA LYS A 117 -10.13 -4.04 5.55
C LYS A 117 -11.64 -4.21 5.57
N ALA A 118 -12.35 -3.58 4.64
CA ALA A 118 -13.79 -3.74 4.46
C ALA A 118 -14.16 -5.10 3.83
N GLY A 119 -13.17 -5.91 3.41
CA GLY A 119 -13.41 -7.17 2.71
C GLY A 119 -13.91 -6.97 1.28
N ARG A 120 -13.67 -5.79 0.70
CA ARG A 120 -14.00 -5.44 -0.69
C ARG A 120 -12.79 -5.65 -1.59
N GLU A 121 -13.06 -5.89 -2.87
CA GLU A 121 -12.03 -5.79 -3.90
C GLU A 121 -11.63 -4.33 -4.07
N VAL A 122 -10.37 -4.09 -4.45
CA VAL A 122 -9.94 -2.75 -4.84
C VAL A 122 -10.66 -2.35 -6.13
N PRO A 123 -11.07 -1.07 -6.27
CA PRO A 123 -11.72 -0.57 -7.48
C PRO A 123 -10.94 -0.83 -8.79
N PRO A 124 -11.62 -0.79 -9.95
CA PRO A 124 -10.95 -0.83 -11.24
C PRO A 124 -10.12 0.46 -11.50
N ALA A 125 -9.21 0.42 -12.47
CA ALA A 125 -8.23 1.49 -12.72
C ALA A 125 -8.89 2.87 -12.94
N GLU A 126 -10.03 2.91 -13.64
CA GLU A 126 -10.76 4.13 -13.96
C GLU A 126 -11.22 4.90 -12.72
N ARG A 127 -11.34 4.24 -11.56
CA ARG A 127 -11.70 4.90 -10.30
C ARG A 127 -10.58 5.80 -9.78
N TYR A 128 -9.34 5.54 -10.17
CA TYR A 128 -8.15 6.27 -9.71
C TYR A 128 -7.76 7.44 -10.63
N ASP A 129 -8.50 7.65 -11.71
CA ASP A 129 -8.15 8.59 -12.78
C ASP A 129 -6.70 8.32 -13.27
N ASP A 130 -5.78 9.27 -13.15
CA ASP A 130 -4.36 9.11 -13.51
C ASP A 130 -3.47 8.75 -12.29
N PHE A 131 -4.06 8.13 -11.25
CA PHE A 131 -3.37 7.72 -10.01
C PHE A 131 -2.60 8.86 -9.29
N PRO A 132 -3.21 10.06 -9.06
CA PRO A 132 -2.50 11.23 -8.54
C PRO A 132 -2.02 11.10 -7.07
N GLN A 133 -2.31 9.97 -6.42
CA GLN A 133 -2.11 9.74 -5.00
C GLN A 133 -1.45 8.37 -4.73
N ILE A 134 -0.84 7.75 -5.74
CA ILE A 134 -0.30 6.38 -5.63
C ILE A 134 0.70 6.21 -4.49
N GLU A 135 1.54 7.22 -4.26
CA GLU A 135 2.53 7.25 -3.16
C GLU A 135 1.88 7.17 -1.76
N ASN A 136 0.59 7.51 -1.66
CA ASN A 136 -0.18 7.47 -0.41
C ASN A 136 -0.93 6.15 -0.21
N GLY A 137 -0.55 5.09 -0.94
CA GLY A 137 -1.20 3.78 -0.84
C GLY A 137 -2.53 3.71 -1.57
N VAL A 138 -2.77 4.61 -2.52
CA VAL A 138 -4.03 4.70 -3.28
C VAL A 138 -3.85 4.06 -4.66
N GLY A 139 -4.52 2.93 -4.92
CA GLY A 139 -4.48 2.27 -6.21
C GLY A 139 -3.21 1.49 -6.51
N MET A 140 -2.28 1.37 -5.55
CA MET A 140 -1.05 0.56 -5.71
C MET A 140 -1.36 -0.90 -6.04
N MET A 141 -2.31 -1.51 -5.33
CA MET A 141 -2.75 -2.88 -5.59
C MET A 141 -3.40 -2.98 -6.97
N ARG A 142 -4.20 -1.98 -7.38
CA ARG A 142 -4.81 -1.98 -8.71
C ARG A 142 -3.74 -1.90 -9.80
N ALA A 143 -2.82 -0.95 -9.70
CA ALA A 143 -1.71 -0.79 -10.63
C ALA A 143 -0.88 -2.08 -10.76
N PHE A 144 -0.48 -2.67 -9.63
CA PHE A 144 0.22 -3.95 -9.59
C PHE A 144 -0.56 -5.08 -10.28
N LEU A 145 -1.86 -5.20 -10.01
CA LEU A 145 -2.69 -6.24 -10.63
C LEU A 145 -2.86 -6.03 -12.15
N ASP A 146 -2.92 -4.77 -12.61
CA ASP A 146 -3.01 -4.47 -14.05
C ASP A 146 -1.69 -4.80 -14.75
N ALA A 147 -0.55 -4.40 -14.17
CA ALA A 147 0.77 -4.73 -14.68
C ALA A 147 0.96 -6.25 -14.76
N PHE A 148 0.63 -6.97 -13.68
CA PHE A 148 0.67 -8.43 -13.66
C PHE A 148 -0.19 -9.07 -14.77
N GLN A 149 -1.40 -8.55 -15.00
CA GLN A 149 -2.28 -9.06 -16.05
C GLN A 149 -1.75 -8.79 -17.46
N ALA A 150 -1.12 -7.65 -17.69
CA ALA A 150 -0.51 -7.30 -18.97
C ALA A 150 0.73 -8.15 -19.29
N GLU A 151 1.49 -8.55 -18.27
CA GLU A 151 2.72 -9.32 -18.45
C GLU A 151 2.50 -10.83 -18.52
N ARG A 152 1.40 -11.37 -17.98
CA ARG A 152 1.26 -12.82 -17.78
C ARG A 152 1.36 -13.67 -19.04
N GLU A 153 1.07 -13.11 -20.21
CA GLU A 153 1.17 -13.81 -21.50
C GLU A 153 2.62 -13.97 -21.99
N GLN A 154 3.54 -13.22 -21.39
CA GLN A 154 4.97 -13.26 -21.69
C GLN A 154 5.72 -14.25 -20.77
N TYR A 155 5.07 -14.74 -19.71
CA TYR A 155 5.68 -15.71 -18.80
C TYR A 155 5.87 -17.07 -19.48
N PRO A 156 6.96 -17.80 -19.16
CA PRO A 156 7.20 -19.11 -19.74
C PRO A 156 6.14 -20.13 -19.31
N GLU A 157 5.78 -21.06 -20.19
CA GLU A 157 4.87 -22.17 -19.83
C GLU A 157 5.56 -23.28 -19.02
N ASN A 158 6.90 -23.37 -19.11
CA ASN A 158 7.70 -24.42 -18.47
C ASN A 158 9.14 -23.95 -18.23
N LEU A 159 9.63 -24.12 -17.00
CA LEU A 159 10.99 -23.77 -16.60
C LEU A 159 12.03 -24.87 -16.88
N GLY A 160 11.62 -26.06 -17.29
CA GLY A 160 12.51 -27.21 -17.54
C GLY A 160 13.11 -27.86 -16.29
N ARG A 161 13.04 -27.19 -15.14
CA ARG A 161 13.44 -27.67 -13.81
C ARG A 161 12.44 -27.21 -12.75
N THR A 162 12.53 -27.78 -11.55
CA THR A 162 11.76 -27.28 -10.41
C THR A 162 12.46 -26.06 -9.79
N VAL A 163 11.75 -24.94 -9.69
CA VAL A 163 12.18 -23.71 -9.01
C VAL A 163 11.16 -23.38 -7.92
N ARG A 164 11.62 -23.29 -6.67
CA ARG A 164 10.80 -22.96 -5.50
C ARG A 164 10.92 -21.48 -5.15
N VAL A 165 9.79 -20.82 -5.08
CA VAL A 165 9.68 -19.38 -4.87
C VAL A 165 8.80 -19.08 -3.66
N VAL A 166 9.28 -18.16 -2.83
CA VAL A 166 8.50 -17.57 -1.74
C VAL A 166 8.26 -16.09 -2.03
N LEU A 167 6.99 -15.69 -2.10
CA LEU A 167 6.59 -14.29 -2.11
C LEU A 167 6.41 -13.83 -0.65
N LEU A 168 7.32 -12.99 -0.14
CA LEU A 168 7.16 -12.30 1.13
C LEU A 168 6.36 -11.02 0.92
N THR A 169 5.32 -10.76 1.71
CA THR A 169 4.57 -9.50 1.60
C THR A 169 3.88 -9.14 2.91
N GLY A 170 3.31 -7.94 2.99
CA GLY A 170 2.49 -7.51 4.12
C GLY A 170 1.23 -8.36 4.26
N ARG A 171 0.75 -8.55 5.50
CA ARG A 171 -0.49 -9.30 5.80
C ARG A 171 -1.70 -8.81 4.99
N LEU A 172 -1.76 -7.52 4.68
CA LEU A 172 -2.86 -6.91 3.95
C LEU A 172 -2.89 -7.34 2.46
N ALA A 173 -1.73 -7.46 1.83
CA ALA A 173 -1.60 -7.80 0.41
C ALA A 173 -1.63 -9.30 0.13
N ALA A 174 -1.23 -10.14 1.10
CA ALA A 174 -1.14 -11.59 0.91
C ALA A 174 -2.42 -12.27 0.39
N PRO A 175 -3.65 -11.92 0.84
CA PRO A 175 -4.87 -12.48 0.27
C PRO A 175 -5.05 -12.14 -1.22
N GLN A 176 -4.64 -10.94 -1.65
CA GLN A 176 -4.74 -10.50 -3.03
C GLN A 176 -3.78 -11.29 -3.92
N LEU A 177 -2.52 -11.45 -3.51
CA LEU A 177 -1.55 -12.27 -4.24
C LEU A 177 -2.03 -13.71 -4.38
N ARG A 178 -2.58 -14.31 -3.32
CA ARG A 178 -3.11 -15.68 -3.36
C ARG A 178 -4.29 -15.83 -4.31
N LYS A 179 -5.13 -14.80 -4.43
CA LYS A 179 -6.33 -14.83 -5.27
C LYS A 179 -5.99 -14.56 -6.74
N PHE A 180 -5.17 -13.55 -7.02
CA PHE A 180 -5.01 -13.00 -8.37
C PHE A 180 -3.68 -13.30 -9.03
N VAL A 181 -2.63 -13.64 -8.27
CA VAL A 181 -1.27 -13.86 -8.80
C VAL A 181 -0.90 -15.34 -8.79
N VAL A 182 -1.02 -15.98 -7.62
CA VAL A 182 -0.58 -17.37 -7.41
C VAL A 182 -1.20 -18.40 -8.37
N PRO A 183 -2.50 -18.34 -8.73
CA PRO A 183 -3.08 -19.31 -9.66
C PRO A 183 -2.40 -19.30 -11.03
N TYR A 184 -2.02 -18.12 -11.52
CA TYR A 184 -1.34 -17.96 -12.81
C TYR A 184 0.10 -18.42 -12.74
N LEU A 185 0.84 -18.03 -11.70
CA LEU A 185 2.22 -18.50 -11.52
C LEU A 185 2.30 -20.02 -11.37
N ARG A 186 1.36 -20.64 -10.66
CA ARG A 186 1.30 -22.10 -10.50
C ARG A 186 0.91 -22.87 -11.76
N ALA A 187 0.39 -22.19 -12.79
CA ALA A 187 0.14 -22.80 -14.09
C ALA A 187 1.45 -23.07 -14.87
N ILE A 188 2.54 -22.37 -14.50
CA ILE A 188 3.86 -22.55 -15.09
C ILE A 188 4.46 -23.88 -14.61
N ARG A 189 4.76 -24.79 -15.53
CA ARG A 189 5.36 -26.08 -15.18
C ARG A 189 6.76 -25.90 -14.62
N GLY A 190 7.03 -26.56 -13.51
CA GLY A 190 8.32 -26.45 -12.80
C GLY A 190 8.39 -25.27 -11.82
N LEU A 191 7.36 -24.43 -11.70
CA LEU A 191 7.35 -23.33 -10.73
C LEU A 191 6.50 -23.69 -9.50
N ASP A 192 7.12 -23.76 -8.33
CA ASP A 192 6.43 -23.94 -7.04
C ASP A 192 6.43 -22.62 -6.27
N VAL A 193 5.26 -21.97 -6.18
CA VAL A 193 5.11 -20.66 -5.52
C VAL A 193 4.30 -20.77 -4.24
N SER A 194 4.81 -20.12 -3.19
CA SER A 194 4.10 -19.90 -1.93
C SER A 194 4.09 -18.41 -1.55
N VAL A 195 3.06 -17.98 -0.81
CA VAL A 195 2.93 -16.61 -0.29
C VAL A 195 2.98 -16.65 1.23
N VAL A 196 3.97 -15.96 1.79
CA VAL A 196 4.20 -15.88 3.23
C VAL A 196 3.95 -14.45 3.71
N PRO A 197 2.83 -14.20 4.43
CA PRO A 197 2.55 -12.91 5.01
C PRO A 197 3.48 -12.66 6.18
N VAL A 198 4.19 -11.55 6.14
CA VAL A 198 5.18 -11.17 7.15
C VAL A 198 4.45 -10.52 8.32
N ARG A 199 4.72 -11.00 9.54
CA ARG A 199 4.26 -10.37 10.78
C ARG A 199 5.22 -9.22 11.09
N ASN A 200 4.70 -8.00 11.17
CA ASN A 200 5.49 -6.84 11.53
C ASN A 200 5.70 -6.81 13.05
N GLU A 201 6.83 -7.33 13.53
CA GLU A 201 7.16 -7.28 14.96
C GLU A 201 7.89 -5.98 15.28
N PHE A 202 8.61 -5.39 14.32
CA PHE A 202 9.41 -4.18 14.53
C PHE A 202 8.55 -2.95 14.86
N PHE A 203 7.56 -2.64 14.03
CA PHE A 203 6.58 -1.57 14.26
C PHE A 203 5.31 -2.07 14.93
N GLY A 204 5.07 -3.37 15.02
CA GLY A 204 3.93 -3.99 15.70
C GLY A 204 2.86 -4.51 14.74
N GLU A 205 2.12 -5.54 15.19
CA GLU A 205 1.27 -6.37 14.30
C GLU A 205 0.10 -5.65 13.63
N SER A 206 -0.29 -4.49 14.15
CA SER A 206 -1.28 -3.61 13.52
C SER A 206 -0.80 -3.02 12.21
N VAL A 207 0.52 -2.99 11.97
CA VAL A 207 1.12 -2.57 10.71
C VAL A 207 1.15 -3.75 9.74
N THR A 208 0.32 -3.69 8.70
CA THR A 208 0.06 -4.82 7.79
C THR A 208 0.47 -4.58 6.34
N VAL A 209 0.96 -3.37 6.03
CA VAL A 209 1.44 -2.96 4.70
C VAL A 209 2.88 -3.44 4.45
N SER A 210 3.26 -3.61 3.18
CA SER A 210 4.61 -4.08 2.81
C SER A 210 5.69 -3.02 3.04
N GLY A 211 5.41 -1.75 2.74
CA GLY A 211 6.41 -0.68 2.81
C GLY A 211 6.92 -0.33 4.21
N LEU A 212 6.40 -0.99 5.25
CA LEU A 212 6.87 -0.86 6.63
C LEU A 212 7.45 -2.17 7.17
N LEU A 213 7.69 -3.18 6.31
CA LEU A 213 8.41 -4.39 6.70
C LEU A 213 9.91 -4.11 6.78
N VAL A 214 10.57 -4.76 7.73
CA VAL A 214 12.02 -4.61 7.96
C VAL A 214 12.75 -5.94 7.71
N GLY A 215 14.06 -5.90 7.54
CA GLY A 215 14.86 -7.09 7.23
C GLY A 215 14.75 -8.19 8.29
N ARG A 216 14.69 -7.83 9.58
CA ARG A 216 14.51 -8.81 10.67
C ARG A 216 13.15 -9.52 10.63
N ASP A 217 12.08 -8.80 10.31
CA ASP A 217 10.74 -9.39 10.19
C ASP A 217 10.67 -10.33 8.98
N LEU A 218 11.29 -9.93 7.85
CA LEU A 218 11.45 -10.78 6.66
C LEU A 218 12.26 -12.04 6.97
N ALA A 219 13.40 -11.92 7.67
CA ALA A 219 14.21 -13.05 8.08
C ALA A 219 13.43 -14.00 9.00
N SER A 220 12.67 -13.46 9.97
CA SER A 220 11.84 -14.29 10.84
C SER A 220 10.73 -15.02 10.08
N ALA A 221 10.18 -14.43 9.01
CA ALA A 221 9.23 -15.11 8.15
C ALA A 221 9.90 -16.23 7.34
N LEU A 222 11.12 -16.01 6.84
CA LEU A 222 11.90 -17.02 6.11
C LEU A 222 12.31 -18.20 7.00
N ASP A 223 12.66 -17.97 8.27
CA ASP A 223 12.96 -19.04 9.24
C ASP A 223 11.80 -20.05 9.39
N GLN A 224 10.57 -19.62 9.10
CA GLN A 224 9.36 -20.44 9.22
C GLN A 224 8.99 -21.17 7.92
N VAL A 225 9.66 -20.87 6.81
CA VAL A 225 9.43 -21.53 5.52
C VAL A 225 9.94 -22.97 5.58
N ARG A 226 9.11 -23.92 5.14
CA ARG A 226 9.50 -25.32 5.09
C ARG A 226 10.39 -25.59 3.87
N GLY A 227 11.62 -26.02 4.14
CA GLY A 227 12.62 -26.24 3.10
C GLY A 227 13.23 -24.92 2.61
N ARG A 228 14.36 -25.03 1.91
CA ARG A 228 15.05 -23.86 1.34
C ARG A 228 14.41 -23.51 -0.02
N PRO A 229 13.84 -22.30 -0.19
CA PRO A 229 13.44 -21.83 -1.50
C PRO A 229 14.68 -21.51 -2.34
N ASP A 230 14.54 -21.52 -3.65
CA ASP A 230 15.59 -21.06 -4.57
C ASP A 230 15.57 -19.52 -4.63
N TRP A 231 14.35 -18.95 -4.62
CA TRP A 231 14.11 -17.51 -4.70
C TRP A 231 13.14 -16.99 -3.64
N VAL A 232 13.43 -15.79 -3.17
CA VAL A 232 12.56 -14.98 -2.33
C VAL A 232 12.26 -13.69 -3.07
N LEU A 233 10.99 -13.48 -3.40
CA LEU A 233 10.51 -12.26 -4.03
C LEU A 233 9.83 -11.41 -2.98
N LEU A 234 10.10 -10.11 -2.97
CA LEU A 234 9.54 -9.17 -2.00
C LEU A 234 9.16 -7.85 -2.68
N PRO A 235 8.17 -7.10 -2.17
CA PRO A 235 7.84 -5.77 -2.69
C PRO A 235 9.03 -4.83 -2.60
N ALA A 236 9.39 -4.16 -3.70
CA ALA A 236 10.49 -3.21 -3.74
C ALA A 236 10.28 -2.04 -2.79
N ASN A 237 9.03 -1.66 -2.49
CA ASN A 237 8.70 -0.62 -1.51
C ASN A 237 9.08 -0.96 -0.05
N THR A 238 9.59 -2.16 0.22
CA THR A 238 10.24 -2.50 1.51
C THR A 238 11.65 -1.89 1.65
N LEU A 239 12.23 -1.43 0.55
CA LEU A 239 13.56 -0.83 0.47
C LEU A 239 13.45 0.68 0.27
N ASN A 240 14.42 1.40 0.81
CA ASN A 240 14.65 2.80 0.47
C ASN A 240 15.42 2.92 -0.87
N PRO A 241 15.62 4.14 -1.42
CA PRO A 241 16.37 4.33 -2.67
C PRO A 241 17.82 3.80 -2.67
N ASP A 242 18.42 3.58 -1.49
CA ASP A 242 19.78 3.02 -1.34
C ASP A 242 19.79 1.49 -1.24
N GLY A 243 18.63 0.84 -1.41
CA GLY A 243 18.47 -0.62 -1.34
C GLY A 243 18.60 -1.17 0.09
N VAL A 244 18.16 -0.40 1.09
CA VAL A 244 18.26 -0.76 2.51
C VAL A 244 16.87 -0.86 3.13
N PHE A 245 16.64 -1.86 3.98
CA PHE A 245 15.44 -1.97 4.82
C PHE A 245 15.45 -0.92 5.93
N LEU A 246 14.30 -0.67 6.57
CA LEU A 246 14.18 0.33 7.65
C LEU A 246 14.99 0.01 8.92
N ASP A 247 15.56 -1.19 9.04
CA ASP A 247 16.43 -1.63 10.14
C ASP A 247 17.89 -1.81 9.73
N ASP A 248 18.32 -1.10 8.69
CA ASP A 248 19.69 -1.03 8.13
C ASP A 248 20.23 -2.34 7.52
N LEU A 249 19.42 -3.39 7.46
CA LEU A 249 19.74 -4.61 6.73
C LEU A 249 19.56 -4.42 5.22
N ARG A 250 20.22 -5.27 4.44
CA ARG A 250 20.08 -5.32 2.98
C ARG A 250 19.57 -6.69 2.50
N PRO A 251 19.01 -6.79 1.28
CA PRO A 251 18.66 -8.08 0.68
C PRO A 251 19.79 -9.11 0.76
N GLU A 252 21.05 -8.70 0.56
CA GLU A 252 22.22 -9.59 0.60
C GLU A 252 22.47 -10.18 1.99
N ASP A 253 22.01 -9.54 3.06
CA ASP A 253 22.06 -10.13 4.41
C ASP A 253 21.15 -11.35 4.52
N LEU A 254 19.97 -11.29 3.89
CA LEU A 254 19.05 -12.42 3.81
C LEU A 254 19.61 -13.51 2.90
N GLU A 255 20.18 -13.14 1.75
CA GLU A 255 20.82 -14.09 0.83
C GLU A 255 21.95 -14.87 1.53
N ARG A 256 22.86 -14.17 2.21
CA ARG A 256 23.96 -14.80 2.97
C ARG A 256 23.45 -15.70 4.09
N ARG A 257 22.42 -15.27 4.82
CA ARG A 257 21.89 -16.01 5.98
C ARG A 257 21.17 -17.29 5.57
N PHE A 258 20.37 -17.24 4.52
CA PHE A 258 19.48 -18.34 4.13
C PHE A 258 19.99 -19.14 2.93
N GLY A 259 21.03 -18.65 2.25
CA GLY A 259 21.49 -19.22 0.98
C GLY A 259 20.43 -19.11 -0.10
N VAL A 260 19.63 -18.05 -0.14
CA VAL A 260 18.56 -17.89 -1.15
C VAL A 260 18.93 -16.73 -2.06
N ARG A 261 18.33 -16.65 -3.26
CA ARG A 261 18.38 -15.42 -4.06
C ARG A 261 17.22 -14.53 -3.62
N VAL A 262 17.48 -13.24 -3.39
CA VAL A 262 16.43 -12.27 -3.02
C VAL A 262 16.28 -11.29 -4.16
N LEU A 263 15.04 -11.12 -4.62
CA LEU A 263 14.72 -10.17 -5.67
C LEU A 263 13.57 -9.25 -5.23
N PRO A 264 13.85 -7.95 -5.02
CA PRO A 264 12.82 -6.94 -4.92
C PRO A 264 12.08 -6.83 -6.26
N LEU A 265 10.76 -6.86 -6.22
CA LEU A 265 9.88 -6.65 -7.37
C LEU A 265 9.11 -5.34 -7.19
N ASP A 266 9.17 -4.49 -8.20
CA ASP A 266 8.20 -3.42 -8.39
C ASP A 266 6.89 -4.03 -8.91
N ASP A 267 6.36 -3.52 -10.01
CA ASP A 267 5.09 -3.97 -10.59
C ASP A 267 5.23 -5.09 -11.63
N SER A 268 6.45 -5.64 -11.81
CA SER A 268 6.78 -6.60 -12.87
C SER A 268 7.38 -7.90 -12.34
N PHE A 269 6.97 -9.04 -12.91
CA PHE A 269 7.62 -10.34 -12.66
C PHE A 269 8.60 -10.75 -13.77
N LEU A 270 8.68 -10.01 -14.88
CA LEU A 270 9.59 -10.34 -15.98
C LEU A 270 11.06 -10.41 -15.55
N PRO A 271 11.60 -9.48 -14.72
CA PRO A 271 12.99 -9.57 -14.26
C PRO A 271 13.30 -10.85 -13.47
N PHE A 272 12.29 -11.44 -12.82
CA PHE A 272 12.45 -12.73 -12.14
C PHE A 272 12.65 -13.86 -13.15
N PHE A 273 11.83 -13.91 -14.21
CA PHE A 273 11.94 -14.95 -15.23
C PHE A 273 13.24 -14.83 -16.05
N GLU A 274 13.64 -13.61 -16.42
CA GLU A 274 14.93 -13.35 -17.09
C GLU A 274 16.10 -13.92 -16.27
N LYS A 275 16.12 -13.66 -14.96
CA LYS A 275 17.19 -14.16 -14.07
C LYS A 275 17.17 -15.68 -13.85
N ILE A 276 16.05 -16.36 -14.09
CA ILE A 276 15.98 -17.83 -14.04
C ILE A 276 16.55 -18.44 -15.33
N GLU A 277 16.31 -17.80 -16.48
CA GLU A 277 16.80 -18.27 -17.78
C GLU A 277 18.32 -18.12 -17.93
N GLU A 278 18.93 -17.16 -17.22
CA GLU A 278 20.38 -16.97 -17.17
C GLU A 278 21.14 -18.02 -16.31
N GLU A 279 20.43 -18.83 -15.50
CA GLU A 279 21.00 -19.90 -14.64
C GLU A 279 21.05 -21.28 -15.31
#